data_AF-A0A7S0WB01-F1
#
_entry.id   AF-A0A7S0WB01-F1
#
_cell.length_a   1.000
_cell.length_b   1.000
_cell.length_c   1.000
_cell.angle_alpha   90.00
_cell.angle_beta   90.00
_cell.angle_gamma   90.00
#
_symmetry.space_group_name_H-M   'P 1'
#
loop_
_entity.id
_entity.type
_entity.pdbx_description
1 polymer ?
#
loop_
_entity_poly.entity_id
_entity_poly.type
_entity_poly.pdbx_seq_one_letter_code
_entity_poly.pdbx_strand_id
1 'polypeptide(L)'
;RVTHVGVLDYGDVRERAIGLPIKVMRALGADASGSFADGEDATVRATYVTLPLGTRMTLKPKKNDFARDFLSMDGADGDVREVLERVMMGRSCATVGDEIVVEDGPRPPYELVVTAVEPSV
;
A
#
# COMPACT_ATOMS: atom_id res chain seq x y z
N ARG A 1 -4.80 5.96 -13.30
CA ARG A 1 -5.17 5.45 -11.95
C ARG A 1 -4.86 6.53 -10.93
N VAL A 2 -5.55 6.53 -9.78
CA VAL A 2 -5.30 7.47 -8.67
C VAL A 2 -4.92 6.66 -7.44
N THR A 3 -3.92 7.11 -6.69
CA THR A 3 -3.51 6.55 -5.40
C THR A 3 -3.08 7.71 -4.50
N HIS A 4 -3.23 7.53 -3.19
CA HIS A 4 -2.85 8.52 -2.19
C HIS A 4 -1.59 8.07 -1.48
N VAL A 5 -0.68 9.01 -1.24
CA VAL A 5 0.58 8.77 -0.51
C VAL A 5 0.78 9.87 0.54
N GLY A 6 1.39 9.50 1.66
CA GLY A 6 1.91 10.46 2.63
C GLY A 6 3.27 10.97 2.20
N VAL A 7 3.55 12.24 2.50
CA VAL A 7 4.90 12.80 2.37
C VAL A 7 5.70 12.40 3.61
N LEU A 8 6.85 11.75 3.39
CA LEU A 8 7.77 11.37 4.47
C LEU A 8 8.81 12.47 4.74
N ASP A 9 9.40 12.99 3.67
CA ASP A 9 10.45 14.01 3.72
C ASP A 9 10.36 14.90 2.46
N TYR A 10 10.84 16.14 2.58
CA TYR A 10 11.02 17.09 1.49
C TYR A 10 12.51 17.27 1.10
N GLY A 11 13.45 16.65 1.83
CA GLY A 11 14.88 16.65 1.55
C GLY A 11 15.29 15.78 0.34
N ASP A 12 16.46 16.07 -0.23
CA ASP A 12 17.19 15.23 -1.19
C ASP A 12 16.52 14.88 -2.55
N VAL A 13 15.44 15.56 -2.93
CA VAL A 13 14.80 15.39 -4.25
C VAL A 13 15.22 16.50 -5.22
N ARG A 14 15.54 16.14 -6.47
CA ARG A 14 15.83 17.10 -7.54
C ARG A 14 14.61 17.96 -7.86
N GLU A 15 14.82 19.18 -8.35
CA GLU A 15 13.74 20.06 -8.78
C GLU A 15 12.82 19.32 -9.79
N ARG A 16 11.50 19.41 -9.58
CA ARG A 16 10.46 18.76 -10.38
C ARG A 16 10.48 17.23 -10.40
N ALA A 17 11.20 16.59 -9.48
CA ALA A 17 11.12 15.15 -9.27
C ALA A 17 10.33 14.82 -7.99
N ILE A 18 9.80 13.60 -7.91
CA ILE A 18 9.16 13.05 -6.70
C ILE A 18 9.73 11.65 -6.49
N GLY A 19 10.27 11.38 -5.31
CA GLY A 19 10.63 10.03 -4.90
C GLY A 19 9.37 9.25 -4.52
N LEU A 20 9.09 8.15 -5.23
CA LEU A 20 7.96 7.28 -4.95
C LEU A 20 8.43 5.85 -4.66
N PRO A 21 7.81 5.12 -3.72
CA PRO A 21 8.05 3.70 -3.56
C PRO A 21 7.76 2.95 -4.86
N ILE A 22 8.57 1.95 -5.21
CA ILE A 22 8.42 1.12 -6.42
C ILE A 22 6.99 0.58 -6.57
N LYS A 23 6.34 0.23 -5.45
CA LYS A 23 4.96 -0.28 -5.43
C LYS A 23 3.95 0.77 -5.93
N VAL A 24 4.14 2.04 -5.55
CA VAL A 24 3.30 3.16 -6.01
C VAL A 24 3.53 3.43 -7.50
N MET A 25 4.80 3.39 -7.94
CA MET A 25 5.13 3.52 -9.37
C MET A 25 4.44 2.43 -10.21
N ARG A 26 4.54 1.16 -9.78
CA ARG A 26 3.84 0.04 -10.43
C ARG A 26 2.32 0.20 -10.42
N ALA A 27 1.74 0.67 -9.32
CA ALA A 27 0.30 0.92 -9.23
C ALA A 27 -0.17 1.99 -10.22
N LEU A 28 0.67 3.01 -10.46
CA LEU A 28 0.47 4.06 -11.46
C LEU A 28 0.75 3.61 -12.90
N GLY A 29 1.37 2.43 -13.09
CA GLY A 29 1.71 1.87 -14.39
C GLY A 29 3.13 2.17 -14.86
N ALA A 30 3.96 2.78 -14.01
CA ALA A 30 5.38 3.00 -14.26
C ALA A 30 6.21 1.77 -13.87
N ASP A 31 7.30 1.54 -14.58
CA ASP A 31 8.26 0.49 -14.27
C ASP A 31 9.22 0.89 -13.12
N ALA A 32 10.17 0.01 -12.80
CA ALA A 32 11.14 0.24 -11.73
C ALA A 32 12.17 1.34 -12.03
N SER A 33 12.31 1.74 -13.30
CA SER A 33 13.14 2.88 -13.73
C SER A 33 12.37 4.21 -13.71
N GLY A 34 11.06 4.18 -13.44
CA GLY A 34 10.23 5.37 -13.43
C GLY A 34 9.75 5.78 -14.82
N SER A 35 9.66 4.84 -15.77
CA SER A 35 9.15 5.07 -17.12
C SER A 35 7.79 4.39 -17.33
N PHE A 36 6.95 4.95 -18.20
CA PHE A 36 5.77 4.24 -18.70
C PHE A 36 6.14 3.28 -19.84
N ALA A 37 5.21 2.41 -20.26
CA ALA A 37 5.45 1.35 -21.25
C ALA A 37 6.08 1.82 -22.58
N ASP A 38 5.94 3.10 -22.91
CA ASP A 38 6.46 3.72 -24.13
C ASP A 38 7.91 4.25 -23.97
N GLY A 39 8.56 4.02 -22.81
CA GLY A 39 9.94 4.42 -22.53
C GLY A 39 10.12 5.89 -22.16
N GLU A 40 9.03 6.66 -22.06
CA GLU A 40 9.04 8.03 -21.56
C GLU A 40 9.06 8.08 -20.02
N ASP A 41 9.72 9.10 -19.47
CA ASP A 41 9.69 9.39 -18.03
C ASP A 41 8.24 9.53 -17.55
N ALA A 42 7.91 8.81 -16.48
CA ALA A 42 6.55 8.78 -15.98
C ALA A 42 6.16 10.13 -15.38
N THR A 43 5.36 10.89 -16.13
CA THR A 43 4.80 12.14 -15.63
C THR A 43 3.53 11.87 -14.82
N VAL A 44 3.56 12.27 -13.55
CA VAL A 44 2.42 12.13 -12.64
C VAL A 44 1.91 13.50 -12.20
N ARG A 45 0.59 13.62 -12.03
CA ARG A 45 -0.02 14.80 -11.43
C ARG A 45 -0.13 14.59 -9.92
N ALA A 46 0.65 15.35 -9.15
CA ALA A 46 0.49 15.44 -7.71
C ALA A 46 -0.54 16.52 -7.34
N THR A 47 -1.38 16.27 -6.33
CA THR A 47 -2.33 17.25 -5.81
C THR A 47 -2.43 17.09 -4.31
N TYR A 48 -2.28 18.19 -3.58
CA TYR A 48 -2.50 18.20 -2.13
C TYR A 48 -4.00 18.07 -1.86
N VAL A 49 -4.35 17.08 -1.05
CA VAL A 49 -5.73 16.81 -0.64
C VAL A 49 -5.77 16.50 0.84
N THR A 50 -6.83 16.95 1.51
CA THR A 50 -7.16 16.52 2.87
C THR A 50 -8.18 15.40 2.77
N LEU A 51 -7.82 14.23 3.29
CA LEU A 51 -8.70 13.06 3.31
C LEU A 51 -9.42 12.97 4.66
N PRO A 52 -10.68 12.53 4.71
CA PRO A 52 -11.34 12.18 5.97
C PRO A 52 -10.64 11.00 6.64
N LEU A 53 -10.76 10.89 7.97
CA LEU A 53 -10.23 9.74 8.71
C LEU A 53 -10.99 8.48 8.30
N GLY A 54 -10.31 7.39 7.99
CA GLY A 54 -10.97 6.10 7.72
C GLY A 54 -11.52 5.48 9.00
N THR A 55 -12.79 5.03 8.98
CA THR A 55 -13.41 4.28 10.09
C THR A 55 -13.31 2.78 9.88
N ARG A 56 -13.30 2.33 8.63
CA ARG A 56 -13.16 0.91 8.28
C ARG A 56 -12.44 0.72 6.95
N MET A 57 -11.69 -0.37 6.84
CA MET A 57 -11.03 -0.79 5.61
C MET A 57 -11.21 -2.29 5.43
N THR A 58 -11.48 -2.72 4.19
CA THR A 58 -11.57 -4.13 3.82
C THR A 58 -10.37 -4.52 2.98
N LEU A 59 -9.69 -5.59 3.41
CA LEU A 59 -8.53 -6.17 2.75
C LEU A 59 -8.87 -7.56 2.22
N LYS A 60 -8.41 -7.84 1.00
CA LYS A 60 -8.53 -9.17 0.40
C LYS A 60 -7.15 -9.72 0.06
N PRO A 61 -6.74 -10.87 0.62
CA PRO A 61 -5.53 -11.55 0.18
C PRO A 61 -5.59 -11.92 -1.30
N LYS A 62 -4.49 -11.70 -2.04
CA LYS A 62 -4.36 -12.18 -3.42
C LYS A 62 -4.24 -13.69 -3.49
N LYS A 63 -3.68 -14.31 -2.45
CA LYS A 63 -3.49 -15.76 -2.31
C LYS A 63 -4.12 -16.27 -1.02
N ASN A 64 -4.56 -17.52 -1.03
CA ASN A 64 -5.18 -18.15 0.13
C ASN A 64 -4.21 -18.43 1.29
N ASP A 65 -2.89 -18.32 1.05
CA ASP A 65 -1.87 -18.61 2.06
C ASP A 65 -2.00 -17.71 3.29
N PHE A 66 -2.35 -16.42 3.13
CA PHE A 66 -2.56 -15.52 4.27
C PHE A 66 -3.70 -16.00 5.17
N ALA A 67 -4.82 -16.42 4.57
CA ALA A 67 -5.95 -16.95 5.33
C ALA A 67 -5.59 -18.28 6.02
N ARG A 68 -4.87 -19.17 5.33
CA ARG A 68 -4.43 -20.44 5.94
C ARG A 68 -3.48 -20.22 7.12
N ASP A 69 -2.51 -19.34 6.95
CA ASP A 69 -1.39 -19.19 7.87
C ASP A 69 -1.71 -18.33 9.11
N PHE A 70 -2.82 -17.58 9.08
CA PHE A 70 -3.27 -16.76 10.21
C PHE A 70 -4.74 -16.94 10.63
N LEU A 71 -5.59 -17.61 9.84
CA LEU A 71 -6.99 -17.92 10.19
C LEU A 71 -7.23 -19.41 10.43
N SER A 72 -6.20 -20.27 10.40
CA SER A 72 -6.38 -21.68 10.75
C SER A 72 -6.74 -21.84 12.23
N MET A 73 -7.71 -22.71 12.49
CA MET A 73 -8.55 -22.77 13.70
C MET A 73 -7.84 -23.12 15.01
N ASP A 74 -6.53 -23.36 15.01
CA ASP A 74 -5.80 -23.86 16.18
C ASP A 74 -4.79 -22.83 16.71
N GLY A 75 -5.21 -21.56 16.89
CA GLY A 75 -4.62 -20.62 17.84
C GLY A 75 -3.10 -20.44 17.88
N ALA A 76 -2.38 -20.83 16.82
CA ALA A 76 -0.93 -20.93 16.83
C ALA A 76 -0.33 -19.94 15.82
N ASP A 77 0.42 -19.01 16.39
CA ASP A 77 1.58 -18.31 15.81
C ASP A 77 1.37 -16.97 15.09
N GLY A 78 0.24 -16.28 15.25
CA GLY A 78 0.20 -14.85 14.94
C GLY A 78 -1.16 -14.19 15.15
N ASP A 79 -1.20 -13.12 15.94
CA ASP A 79 -2.38 -12.25 15.98
C ASP A 79 -2.45 -11.45 14.66
N VAL A 80 -3.38 -11.84 13.78
CA VAL A 80 -3.71 -11.13 12.52
C VAL A 80 -3.83 -9.63 12.79
N ARG A 81 -4.45 -9.27 13.91
CA ARG A 81 -4.68 -7.89 14.28
C ARG A 81 -3.36 -7.16 14.53
N GLU A 82 -2.45 -7.74 15.30
CA GLU A 82 -1.15 -7.13 15.60
C GLU A 82 -0.32 -6.93 14.32
N VAL A 83 -0.27 -7.95 13.46
CA VAL A 83 0.47 -7.88 12.19
C VAL A 83 -0.11 -6.79 11.28
N LEU A 84 -1.44 -6.73 11.16
CA LEU A 84 -2.10 -5.69 10.37
C LEU A 84 -1.91 -4.31 11.00
N GLU A 85 -2.05 -4.15 12.31
CA GLU A 85 -1.82 -2.88 13.00
C GLU A 85 -0.39 -2.37 12.77
N ARG A 86 0.62 -3.22 12.90
CA ARG A 86 2.03 -2.90 12.60
C ARG A 86 2.23 -2.44 11.17
N VAL A 87 1.66 -3.15 10.19
CA VAL A 87 1.75 -2.77 8.77
C VAL A 87 1.04 -1.45 8.49
N MET A 88 -0.06 -1.18 9.19
CA MET A 88 -0.85 0.04 9.02
C MET A 88 -0.20 1.26 9.68
N MET A 89 0.60 1.11 10.74
CA MET A 89 1.34 2.24 11.36
C MET A 89 2.28 2.94 10.36
N GLY A 90 2.81 2.22 9.38
CA GLY A 90 3.66 2.79 8.32
C GLY A 90 2.89 3.48 7.20
N ARG A 91 1.56 3.60 7.29
CA ARG A 91 0.69 4.15 6.24
C ARG A 91 -0.14 5.32 6.75
N SER A 92 -0.10 6.43 6.01
CA SER A 92 -0.90 7.61 6.32
C SER A 92 -2.25 7.65 5.61
N CYS A 93 -2.46 6.82 4.58
CA CYS A 93 -3.64 6.84 3.73
C CYS A 93 -3.90 5.48 3.08
N ALA A 94 -5.13 5.29 2.60
CA ALA A 94 -5.56 4.08 1.89
C ALA A 94 -6.44 4.43 0.69
N THR A 95 -6.17 3.82 -0.46
CA THR A 95 -7.00 3.93 -1.67
C THR A 95 -7.50 2.55 -2.08
N VAL A 96 -8.75 2.47 -2.54
CA VAL A 96 -9.27 1.23 -3.11
C VAL A 96 -8.43 0.82 -4.32
N GLY A 97 -8.02 -0.44 -4.36
CA GLY A 97 -7.12 -1.01 -5.35
C GLY A 97 -5.64 -0.96 -4.97
N ASP A 98 -5.27 -0.26 -3.88
CA ASP A 98 -3.88 -0.27 -3.40
C ASP A 98 -3.49 -1.66 -2.89
N GLU A 99 -2.23 -2.01 -3.13
CA GLU A 99 -1.63 -3.24 -2.64
C GLU A 99 -0.91 -3.00 -1.31
N ILE A 100 -1.23 -3.84 -0.33
CA ILE A 100 -0.61 -3.89 0.98
C ILE A 100 0.21 -5.17 1.05
N VAL A 101 1.50 -5.01 1.35
CA VAL A 101 2.40 -6.14 1.55
C VAL A 101 2.61 -6.29 3.05
N VAL A 102 2.31 -7.49 3.53
CA VAL A 102 2.51 -7.89 4.92
C VAL A 102 3.78 -8.74 4.98
N GLU A 103 4.78 -8.25 5.70
CA GLU A 103 6.01 -8.96 5.98
C GLU A 103 5.96 -9.44 7.42
N ASP A 104 6.16 -10.75 7.62
CA ASP A 104 6.08 -11.37 8.94
C ASP A 104 7.17 -12.43 9.14
N GLY A 105 8.26 -12.00 9.80
CA GLY A 105 9.39 -12.85 10.14
C GLY A 105 9.99 -13.56 8.91
N PRO A 106 10.18 -14.90 8.97
CA PRO A 106 10.80 -15.65 7.88
C PRO A 106 9.83 -16.02 6.75
N ARG A 107 8.54 -15.70 6.87
CA ARG A 107 7.53 -16.10 5.88
C ARG A 107 7.63 -15.23 4.61
N PRO A 108 7.32 -15.77 3.42
CA PRO A 108 7.20 -14.96 2.22
C PRO A 108 6.19 -13.81 2.43
N PRO A 109 6.40 -12.65 1.79
CA PRO A 109 5.49 -11.52 1.92
C PRO A 109 4.10 -11.87 1.40
N TYR A 110 3.07 -11.51 2.17
CA TYR A 110 1.68 -11.67 1.76
C TYR A 110 1.17 -10.41 1.08
N GLU A 111 0.54 -10.57 -0.07
CA GLU A 111 -0.06 -9.46 -0.82
C GLU A 111 -1.56 -9.40 -0.56
N LEU A 112 -2.01 -8.29 0.00
CA LEU A 112 -3.40 -7.93 0.23
C LEU A 112 -3.79 -6.77 -0.68
N VAL A 113 -5.05 -6.70 -1.09
CA VAL A 113 -5.60 -5.58 -1.88
C VAL A 113 -6.67 -4.89 -1.06
N VAL A 114 -6.64 -3.56 -1.04
CA VAL A 114 -7.70 -2.73 -0.47
C VAL A 114 -8.92 -2.81 -1.37
N THR A 115 -10.00 -3.43 -0.91
CA THR A 115 -11.23 -3.59 -1.71
C THR A 115 -12.32 -2.59 -1.34
N ALA A 116 -12.29 -2.05 -0.12
CA ALA A 116 -13.19 -1.00 0.32
C ALA A 116 -12.55 -0.16 1.42
N VAL A 117 -12.90 1.13 1.47
CA VAL A 117 -12.55 2.08 2.54
C VAL A 117 -13.81 2.86 2.89
N GLU A 118 -14.14 2.92 4.17
CA GLU A 118 -15.25 3.71 4.71
C GLU A 118 -14.65 4.92 5.45
N PRO A 119 -14.89 6.16 4.97
CA PRO A 119 -14.46 7.35 5.66
C PRO A 119 -15.39 7.71 6.83
N SER A 120 -14.85 8.44 7.79
CA SER A 120 -15.64 9.20 8.77
C SER A 120 -16.39 10.31 8.04
N VAL A 121 -17.63 10.52 8.47
CA VAL A 121 -18.56 11.51 7.91
C VAL A 121 -18.01 12.92 8.10
#